data_AF-A0A1F7ZP19-F1
#
_entry.id   AF-A0A1F7ZP19-F1
#
_cell.length_a   1.000
_cell.length_b   1.000
_cell.length_c   1.000
_cell.angle_alpha   90.00
_cell.angle_beta   90.00
_cell.angle_gamma   90.00
#
_symmetry.space_group_name_H-M   'P 1'
#
loop_
_entity.id
_entity.type
_entity.pdbx_description
1 polymer ?
#
loop_
_entity_poly.entity_id
_entity_poly.type
_entity_poly.pdbx_seq_one_letter_code
_entity_poly.pdbx_strand_id
1 'polypeptide(L)'
;MAIWPPLAPVPPPAVQSAIPPQEWELYTDAWILLLSLRIESSNAEFAQYASTDDSAVTFLTSFYDQLASAGTPGLHMGTKARTLRRLCFLLTRRLLLDAPTSPPDLLEWKYLGNMCSCYPSSSALKKLLSEAWDKHEETISSSLEKAKTTMTKQLAMSSSAQAPKIISDIRLLTILGSVLPPCGQTLMAGSDFLDTCCEAYQGHKREDFRKVLVAIIYVGLTSLLKGPKPNLSLLLDQLFSLKASAGINAPTTKKEPTLLSDLICSSDLLVRLDRYLILHPQKRGQDLLSSLRAYQIESNVFHHRYQKQKRRLDKGKARATTDLPQADDMHIHRMSLITQIQDLFPDLGSGYIVRLLDVYDDNPEIVIAHLLDDSIPPELQNLDKSEQLPTTDSTAPKHDPFPPRPTPPGISPPTQARKNIFDKDVDLADLAETDQLRFGRANPDQTADDILADRSKHAANKAAIMSALASFDSDDDERDDTYDVADVGGTVDATTTDTDADAKHKADELDLTLFRTYKLRRRCLLGTRLPVGRSHELR
;
A
#
# COMPACT_ATOMS: atom_id res chain seq x y z
N MET A 1 22.90 -36.98 36.22
CA MET A 1 22.11 -35.72 36.26
C MET A 1 21.89 -35.32 34.81
N ALA A 2 20.64 -35.25 34.36
CA ALA A 2 20.32 -35.17 32.94
C ALA A 2 20.78 -33.82 32.36
N ILE A 3 21.95 -33.81 31.73
CA ILE A 3 22.40 -32.71 30.88
C ILE A 3 21.52 -32.79 29.63
N TRP A 4 20.69 -31.77 29.40
CA TRP A 4 19.88 -31.74 28.18
C TRP A 4 20.80 -31.77 26.95
N PRO A 5 20.49 -32.58 25.93
CA PRO A 5 21.28 -32.57 24.71
C PRO A 5 21.26 -31.17 24.08
N PRO A 6 22.40 -30.68 23.56
CA PRO A 6 22.50 -29.33 23.04
C PRO A 6 21.62 -29.15 21.80
N LEU A 7 21.02 -27.97 21.67
CA LEU A 7 20.30 -27.54 20.47
C LEU A 7 21.28 -26.90 19.48
N ALA A 8 21.27 -27.38 18.24
CA ALA A 8 22.02 -26.75 17.16
C ALA A 8 21.28 -25.49 16.68
N PRO A 9 21.94 -24.34 16.48
CA PRO A 9 21.31 -23.12 16.01
C PRO A 9 20.78 -23.27 14.58
N VAL A 10 19.79 -22.45 14.23
CA VAL A 10 19.25 -22.45 12.86
C VAL A 10 20.30 -21.86 11.91
N PRO A 11 20.70 -22.59 10.86
CA PRO A 11 21.76 -22.15 9.96
C PRO A 11 21.36 -20.89 9.19
N PRO A 12 22.32 -20.06 8.75
CA PRO A 12 22.02 -18.87 7.94
C PRO A 12 21.50 -19.25 6.54
N PRO A 13 20.86 -18.33 5.81
CA PRO A 13 20.18 -18.64 4.54
C PRO A 13 21.11 -19.24 3.48
N ALA A 14 22.38 -18.81 3.45
CA ALA A 14 23.40 -19.34 2.55
C ALA A 14 23.72 -20.82 2.78
N VAL A 15 23.60 -21.29 4.03
CA VAL A 15 23.77 -22.71 4.38
C VAL A 15 22.47 -23.46 4.15
N GLN A 16 21.31 -22.83 4.41
CA GLN A 16 20.01 -23.44 4.16
C GLN A 16 19.81 -23.83 2.69
N SER A 17 20.30 -23.03 1.74
CA SER A 17 20.22 -23.36 0.30
C SER A 17 21.02 -24.59 -0.12
N ALA A 18 22.00 -25.02 0.69
CA ALA A 18 22.81 -26.19 0.43
C ALA A 18 22.24 -27.48 1.07
N ILE A 19 21.22 -27.37 1.92
CA ILE A 19 20.64 -28.52 2.64
C ILE A 19 19.53 -29.15 1.79
N PRO A 20 19.61 -30.46 1.48
CA PRO A 20 18.52 -31.18 0.82
C PRO A 20 17.22 -31.15 1.65
N PRO A 21 16.03 -31.12 1.00
CA PRO A 21 14.75 -31.02 1.72
C PRO A 21 14.51 -32.19 2.68
N GLN A 22 14.97 -33.41 2.35
CA GLN A 22 14.87 -34.57 3.22
C GLN A 22 15.70 -34.42 4.51
N GLU A 23 16.91 -33.84 4.42
CA GLU A 23 17.75 -33.57 5.59
C GLU A 23 17.17 -32.44 6.44
N TRP A 24 16.57 -31.42 5.81
CA TRP A 24 15.89 -30.34 6.51
C TRP A 24 14.72 -30.84 7.38
N GLU A 25 13.96 -31.82 6.89
CA GLU A 25 12.90 -32.45 7.68
C GLU A 25 13.46 -33.18 8.90
N LEU A 26 14.58 -33.90 8.75
CA LEU A 26 15.24 -34.58 9.88
C LEU A 26 15.74 -33.59 10.93
N TYR A 27 16.29 -32.43 10.51
CA TYR A 27 16.69 -31.37 11.43
C TYR A 27 15.49 -30.77 12.16
N THR A 28 14.38 -30.58 11.43
CA THR A 28 13.13 -30.09 12.01
C THR A 28 12.58 -31.06 13.06
N ASP A 29 12.59 -32.37 12.77
CA ASP A 29 12.14 -33.40 13.71
C ASP A 29 13.05 -33.48 14.94
N ALA A 30 14.38 -33.35 14.75
CA ALA A 30 15.33 -33.29 15.85
C ALA A 30 15.10 -32.06 16.75
N TRP A 31 14.89 -30.87 16.18
CA TRP A 31 14.55 -29.68 16.96
C TRP A 31 13.23 -29.84 17.70
N ILE A 32 12.19 -30.38 17.06
CA ILE A 32 10.89 -30.64 17.70
C ILE A 32 11.06 -31.56 18.91
N LEU A 33 11.82 -32.66 18.77
CA LEU A 33 12.08 -33.60 19.87
C LEU A 33 12.82 -32.91 21.02
N LEU A 34 13.91 -32.19 20.72
CA LEU A 34 14.74 -31.53 21.73
C LEU A 34 14.01 -30.38 22.46
N LEU A 35 13.12 -29.68 21.78
CA LEU A 35 12.26 -28.66 22.39
C LEU A 35 11.17 -29.29 23.24
N SER A 36 10.55 -30.37 22.76
CA SER A 36 9.50 -31.09 23.50
C SER A 36 10.04 -31.61 24.82
N LEU A 37 11.25 -32.20 24.83
CA LEU A 37 11.92 -32.65 26.05
C LEU A 37 12.08 -31.54 27.10
N ARG A 38 12.41 -30.31 26.68
CA ARG A 38 12.54 -29.16 27.57
C ARG A 38 11.19 -28.66 28.08
N ILE A 39 10.17 -28.68 27.23
CA ILE A 39 8.82 -28.22 27.58
C ILE A 39 8.11 -29.22 28.50
N GLU A 40 8.34 -30.52 28.32
CA GLU A 40 7.74 -31.59 29.13
C GLU A 40 8.45 -31.78 30.49
N SER A 41 9.67 -31.26 30.66
CA SER A 41 10.39 -31.32 31.93
C SER A 41 9.58 -30.71 33.08
N SER A 42 9.72 -31.24 34.29
CA SER A 42 9.03 -30.70 35.47
C SER A 42 9.51 -29.29 35.81
N ASN A 43 8.73 -28.50 36.56
CA ASN A 43 9.13 -27.15 36.93
C ASN A 43 10.43 -27.11 37.76
N ALA A 44 10.66 -28.12 38.60
CA ALA A 44 11.87 -28.22 39.40
C ALA A 44 13.11 -28.50 38.54
N GLU A 45 13.01 -29.46 37.62
CA GLU A 45 14.11 -29.77 36.68
C GLU A 45 14.37 -28.58 35.74
N PHE A 46 13.32 -27.95 35.23
CA PHE A 46 13.46 -26.79 34.36
C PHE A 46 14.18 -25.63 35.07
N ALA A 47 13.79 -25.31 36.30
CA ALA A 47 14.45 -24.25 37.08
C ALA A 47 15.93 -24.55 37.35
N GLN A 48 16.30 -25.83 37.48
CA GLN A 48 17.69 -26.24 37.71
C GLN A 48 18.56 -26.12 36.47
N TYR A 49 18.05 -26.47 35.28
CA TYR A 49 18.85 -26.60 34.06
C TYR A 49 18.71 -25.41 33.09
N ALA A 50 17.61 -24.65 33.15
CA ALA A 50 17.34 -23.55 32.22
C ALA A 50 18.43 -22.46 32.23
N SER A 51 19.00 -22.13 33.39
CA SER A 51 20.06 -21.11 33.49
C SER A 51 21.39 -21.53 32.86
N THR A 52 21.58 -22.83 32.63
CA THR A 52 22.80 -23.40 32.05
C THR A 52 22.65 -23.76 30.57
N ASP A 53 21.44 -23.67 30.01
CA ASP A 53 21.14 -24.10 28.65
C ASP A 53 21.36 -22.98 27.62
N ASP A 54 22.62 -22.61 27.44
CA ASP A 54 23.03 -21.62 26.44
C ASP A 54 22.70 -22.06 25.00
N SER A 55 22.65 -23.38 24.76
CA SER A 55 22.27 -23.95 23.47
C SER A 55 20.82 -23.63 23.08
N ALA A 56 19.89 -23.61 24.05
CA ALA A 56 18.51 -23.22 23.80
C ALA A 56 18.38 -21.72 23.48
N VAL A 57 19.15 -20.87 24.17
CA VAL A 57 19.15 -19.42 23.94
C VAL A 57 19.66 -19.12 22.54
N THR A 58 20.82 -19.67 22.17
CA THR A 58 21.43 -19.50 20.83
C THR A 58 20.56 -20.09 19.70
N PHE A 59 19.87 -21.20 19.95
CA PHE A 59 18.88 -21.72 19.02
C PHE A 59 17.67 -20.79 18.86
N LEU A 60 17.10 -20.29 19.96
CA LEU A 60 15.92 -19.40 19.89
C LEU A 60 16.25 -18.07 19.21
N THR A 61 17.42 -17.48 19.48
CA THR A 61 17.86 -16.23 18.84
C THR A 61 18.02 -16.45 17.33
N SER A 62 18.78 -17.46 16.92
CA SER A 62 18.92 -17.81 15.50
C SER A 62 17.58 -18.15 14.83
N PHE A 63 16.68 -18.86 15.52
CA PHE A 63 15.36 -19.21 14.99
C PHE A 63 14.53 -17.97 14.67
N TYR A 64 14.36 -17.03 15.61
CA TYR A 64 13.56 -15.83 15.38
C TYR A 64 14.24 -14.85 14.43
N ASP A 65 15.56 -14.76 14.43
CA ASP A 65 16.32 -13.95 13.46
C ASP A 65 16.10 -14.45 12.02
N GLN A 66 16.19 -15.78 11.80
CA GLN A 66 15.95 -16.37 10.49
C GLN A 66 14.48 -16.27 10.07
N LEU A 67 13.54 -16.36 11.03
CA LEU A 67 12.11 -16.27 10.76
C LEU A 67 11.65 -14.84 10.42
N ALA A 68 12.31 -13.84 11.00
CA ALA A 68 12.06 -12.43 10.72
C ALA A 68 12.72 -11.98 9.40
N SER A 69 13.77 -12.66 8.95
CA SER A 69 14.41 -12.42 7.67
C SER A 69 13.56 -12.97 6.52
N ALA A 70 13.05 -12.08 5.65
CA ALA A 70 12.21 -12.46 4.52
C ALA A 70 13.04 -13.21 3.45
N GLY A 71 13.13 -14.54 3.55
CA GLY A 71 13.88 -15.31 2.54
C GLY A 71 13.82 -16.84 2.57
N THR A 72 13.15 -17.50 3.51
CA THR A 72 13.38 -18.95 3.72
C THR A 72 12.08 -19.78 3.81
N PRO A 73 11.50 -20.27 2.69
CA PRO A 73 10.20 -20.95 2.71
C PRO A 73 10.11 -22.16 3.67
N GLY A 74 11.23 -22.85 3.94
CA GLY A 74 11.31 -24.02 4.82
C GLY A 74 10.93 -23.80 6.28
N LEU A 75 10.97 -22.56 6.80
CA LEU A 75 10.52 -22.23 8.16
C LEU A 75 9.10 -21.63 8.21
N HIS A 76 8.48 -21.38 7.04
CA HIS A 76 7.17 -20.74 6.94
C HIS A 76 6.01 -21.68 6.64
N MET A 77 6.27 -22.79 5.94
CA MET A 77 5.22 -23.65 5.43
C MET A 77 5.32 -25.07 5.99
N GLY A 78 4.16 -25.73 6.17
CA GLY A 78 4.07 -27.10 6.69
C GLY A 78 3.54 -27.22 8.12
N THR A 79 3.17 -28.44 8.49
CA THR A 79 2.66 -28.79 9.83
C THR A 79 3.79 -28.86 10.86
N LYS A 80 4.95 -29.41 10.47
CA LYS A 80 6.17 -29.45 11.30
C LYS A 80 6.68 -28.04 11.64
N ALA A 81 6.75 -27.14 10.66
CA ALA A 81 7.14 -25.74 10.89
C ALA A 81 6.19 -25.00 11.85
N ARG A 82 4.87 -25.24 11.75
CA ARG A 82 3.88 -24.71 12.72
C ARG A 82 4.09 -25.27 14.12
N THR A 83 4.39 -26.55 14.23
CA THR A 83 4.69 -27.22 15.51
C THR A 83 5.96 -26.64 16.13
N LEU A 84 7.03 -26.51 15.33
CA LEU A 84 8.29 -25.90 15.76
C LEU A 84 8.09 -24.48 16.29
N ARG A 85 7.39 -23.62 15.54
CA ARG A 85 7.04 -22.25 15.99
C ARG A 85 6.31 -22.24 17.32
N ARG A 86 5.31 -23.11 17.49
CA ARG A 86 4.56 -23.26 18.74
C ARG A 86 5.48 -23.67 19.89
N LEU A 87 6.36 -24.64 19.69
CA LEU A 87 7.29 -25.10 20.73
C LEU A 87 8.31 -24.00 21.08
N CYS A 88 8.87 -23.30 20.10
CA CYS A 88 9.74 -22.14 20.34
C CYS A 88 9.02 -21.06 21.17
N PHE A 89 7.76 -20.74 20.85
CA PHE A 89 6.97 -19.79 21.64
C PHE A 89 6.78 -20.26 23.09
N LEU A 90 6.44 -21.53 23.30
CA LEU A 90 6.25 -22.09 24.64
C LEU A 90 7.54 -22.13 25.45
N LEU A 91 8.68 -22.47 24.82
CA LEU A 91 9.97 -22.47 25.48
C LEU A 91 10.41 -21.04 25.84
N THR A 92 10.26 -20.08 24.93
CA THR A 92 10.52 -18.66 25.23
C THR A 92 9.67 -18.20 26.41
N ARG A 93 8.38 -18.53 26.44
CA ARG A 93 7.51 -18.22 27.57
C ARG A 93 8.06 -18.78 28.88
N ARG A 94 8.48 -20.04 28.89
CA ARG A 94 9.01 -20.71 30.07
C ARG A 94 10.32 -20.07 30.54
N LEU A 95 11.21 -19.69 29.62
CA LEU A 95 12.48 -19.03 29.93
C LEU A 95 12.31 -17.59 30.47
N LEU A 96 11.32 -16.85 29.97
CA LEU A 96 11.07 -15.48 30.43
C LEU A 96 10.32 -15.45 31.77
N LEU A 97 9.31 -16.30 31.94
CA LEU A 97 8.40 -16.24 33.09
C LEU A 97 8.74 -17.23 34.20
N ASP A 98 9.06 -18.48 33.86
CA ASP A 98 9.16 -19.57 34.85
C ASP A 98 10.60 -19.83 35.31
N ALA A 99 11.61 -19.43 34.51
CA ALA A 99 13.02 -19.57 34.90
C ALA A 99 13.39 -18.63 36.07
N PRO A 100 14.26 -19.09 37.00
CA PRO A 100 14.71 -18.28 38.14
C PRO A 100 15.55 -17.09 37.69
N THR A 101 16.41 -17.29 36.70
CA THR A 101 17.19 -16.24 36.03
C THR A 101 16.85 -16.29 34.54
N SER A 102 16.29 -15.19 34.03
CA SER A 102 16.00 -15.09 32.60
C SER A 102 17.28 -14.71 31.84
N PRO A 103 17.59 -15.39 30.73
CA PRO A 103 18.77 -15.09 29.92
C PRO A 103 18.66 -13.68 29.33
N PRO A 104 19.70 -12.84 29.45
CA PRO A 104 19.66 -11.44 29.04
C PRO A 104 19.45 -11.28 27.52
N ASP A 105 19.97 -12.20 26.72
CA ASP A 105 19.87 -12.18 25.26
C ASP A 105 18.41 -12.24 24.78
N LEU A 106 17.53 -12.93 25.52
CA LEU A 106 16.11 -13.02 25.19
C LEU A 106 15.31 -11.78 25.64
N LEU A 107 15.91 -10.90 26.42
CA LEU A 107 15.34 -9.63 26.86
C LEU A 107 15.79 -8.46 25.97
N GLU A 108 16.67 -8.71 25.01
CA GLU A 108 17.13 -7.69 24.07
C GLU A 108 16.02 -7.26 23.10
N TRP A 109 16.01 -5.97 22.77
CA TRP A 109 14.99 -5.39 21.88
C TRP A 109 14.95 -6.06 20.50
N LYS A 110 16.08 -6.57 19.99
CA LYS A 110 16.14 -7.26 18.70
C LYS A 110 15.43 -8.59 18.74
N TYR A 111 15.72 -9.41 19.76
CA TYR A 111 15.06 -10.68 19.96
C TYR A 111 13.54 -10.50 20.12
N LEU A 112 13.13 -9.59 21.01
CA LEU A 112 11.71 -9.29 21.26
C LEU A 112 11.03 -8.75 20.00
N GLY A 113 11.69 -7.88 19.24
CA GLY A 113 11.18 -7.36 17.98
C GLY A 113 11.03 -8.45 16.91
N ASN A 114 12.00 -9.37 16.80
CA ASN A 114 11.96 -10.48 15.83
C ASN A 114 10.83 -11.44 16.16
N MET A 115 10.65 -11.75 17.45
CA MET A 115 9.49 -12.50 17.94
C MET A 115 8.16 -11.79 17.62
N CYS A 116 8.07 -10.47 17.80
CA CYS A 116 6.88 -9.69 17.45
C CYS A 116 6.55 -9.75 15.95
N SER A 117 7.57 -9.73 15.11
CA SER A 117 7.42 -9.80 13.65
C SER A 117 6.86 -11.16 13.20
N CYS A 118 7.12 -12.21 13.96
CA CYS A 118 6.63 -13.56 13.68
C CYS A 118 5.16 -13.78 14.10
N TYR A 119 4.67 -13.01 15.07
CA TYR A 119 3.30 -13.16 15.60
C TYR A 119 2.53 -11.83 15.71
N PRO A 120 2.37 -11.06 14.60
CA PRO A 120 1.89 -9.66 14.65
C PRO A 120 0.47 -9.51 15.22
N SER A 121 -0.37 -10.54 15.10
CA SER A 121 -1.78 -10.51 15.54
C SER A 121 -2.06 -11.41 16.77
N SER A 122 -1.03 -11.98 17.39
CA SER A 122 -1.23 -12.92 18.51
C SER A 122 -1.55 -12.19 19.82
N SER A 123 -2.72 -12.48 20.40
CA SER A 123 -3.07 -12.02 21.75
C SER A 123 -2.22 -12.69 22.83
N ALA A 124 -1.83 -13.95 22.61
CA ALA A 124 -0.94 -14.69 23.51
C ALA A 124 0.45 -14.05 23.59
N LEU A 125 0.98 -13.56 22.46
CA LEU A 125 2.24 -12.82 22.44
C LEU A 125 2.13 -11.51 23.25
N LYS A 126 1.06 -10.74 23.03
CA LYS A 126 0.85 -9.47 23.77
C LYS A 126 0.81 -9.70 25.28
N LYS A 127 0.11 -10.75 25.71
CA LYS A 127 0.03 -11.15 27.13
C LYS A 127 1.40 -11.59 27.67
N LEU A 128 2.13 -12.41 26.91
CA LEU A 128 3.48 -12.83 27.29
C LEU A 128 4.41 -11.63 27.47
N LEU A 129 4.41 -10.70 26.52
CA LEU A 129 5.29 -9.53 26.55
C LEU A 129 4.90 -8.54 27.64
N SER A 130 3.62 -8.40 27.97
CA SER A 130 3.22 -7.60 29.15
C SER A 130 3.71 -8.23 30.44
N GLU A 131 3.55 -9.55 30.61
CA GLU A 131 4.04 -10.26 31.82
C GLU A 131 5.57 -10.22 31.90
N ALA A 132 6.27 -10.33 30.77
CA ALA A 132 7.72 -10.20 30.70
C ALA A 132 8.19 -8.77 31.01
N TRP A 133 7.46 -7.75 30.55
CA TRP A 133 7.73 -6.36 30.90
C TRP A 133 7.58 -6.13 32.40
N ASP A 134 6.49 -6.59 33.00
CA ASP A 134 6.25 -6.42 34.45
C ASP A 134 7.34 -7.09 35.30
N LYS A 135 7.92 -8.20 34.84
CA LYS A 135 9.00 -8.92 35.53
C LYS A 135 10.40 -8.32 35.28
N HIS A 136 10.66 -7.80 34.08
CA HIS A 136 12.00 -7.47 33.60
C HIS A 136 12.14 -6.02 33.08
N GLU A 137 11.28 -5.11 33.53
CA GLU A 137 11.16 -3.72 33.06
C GLU A 137 12.52 -3.01 32.92
N GLU A 138 13.38 -3.09 33.95
CA GLU A 138 14.67 -2.39 33.97
C GLU A 138 15.62 -2.86 32.86
N THR A 139 15.70 -4.18 32.64
CA THR A 139 16.60 -4.77 31.63
C THR A 139 16.13 -4.47 30.21
N ILE A 140 14.83 -4.57 29.94
CA ILE A 140 14.24 -4.28 28.64
C ILE A 140 14.36 -2.78 28.34
N SER A 141 14.06 -1.93 29.32
CA SER A 141 14.22 -0.48 29.19
C SER A 141 15.67 -0.09 28.94
N SER A 142 16.64 -0.70 29.64
CA SER A 142 18.07 -0.48 29.40
C SER A 142 18.49 -0.89 27.98
N SER A 143 18.01 -2.04 27.50
CA SER A 143 18.26 -2.50 26.12
C SER A 143 17.71 -1.50 25.09
N LEU A 144 16.52 -0.96 25.36
CA LEU A 144 15.84 -0.02 24.46
C LEU A 144 16.48 1.38 24.47
N GLU A 145 16.94 1.88 25.61
CA GLU A 145 17.71 3.13 25.68
C GLU A 145 19.05 3.01 24.95
N LYS A 146 19.73 1.86 25.05
CA LYS A 146 20.92 1.57 24.21
C LYS A 146 20.57 1.56 22.72
N ALA A 147 19.43 0.98 22.35
CA ALA A 147 18.96 1.00 20.96
C ALA A 147 18.68 2.42 20.46
N LYS A 148 17.97 3.21 21.25
CA LYS A 148 17.62 4.61 20.97
C LYS A 148 18.86 5.48 20.80
N THR A 149 19.83 5.38 21.71
CA THR A 149 21.10 6.14 21.63
C THR A 149 21.92 5.73 20.39
N THR A 150 21.97 4.44 20.07
CA THR A 150 22.65 3.92 18.86
C THR A 150 21.96 4.42 17.59
N MET A 151 20.63 4.35 17.56
CA MET A 151 19.80 4.80 16.43
C MET A 151 19.95 6.32 16.21
N THR A 152 19.91 7.10 17.29
CA THR A 152 20.09 8.56 17.25
C THR A 152 21.45 8.92 16.62
N LYS A 153 22.51 8.22 17.01
CA LYS A 153 23.85 8.41 16.40
C LYS A 153 23.88 8.01 14.92
N GLN A 154 23.27 6.88 14.55
CA GLN A 154 23.22 6.41 13.17
C GLN A 154 22.43 7.35 12.26
N LEU A 155 21.32 7.91 12.74
CA LEU A 155 20.51 8.89 12.03
C LEU A 155 21.27 10.23 11.87
N ALA A 156 22.04 10.66 12.87
CA ALA A 156 22.82 11.88 12.80
C ALA A 156 24.04 11.79 11.85
N MET A 157 24.71 10.63 11.79
CA MET A 157 25.91 10.42 10.97
C MET A 157 25.62 10.08 9.49
N SER A 158 24.34 10.08 9.10
CA SER A 158 23.81 9.34 7.96
C SER A 158 24.65 9.41 6.67
N SER A 159 25.17 8.24 6.27
CA SER A 159 25.72 7.94 4.95
C SER A 159 24.78 6.99 4.21
N SER A 160 24.58 7.20 2.90
CA SER A 160 23.67 6.42 2.05
C SER A 160 23.91 4.91 2.10
N ALA A 161 25.10 4.45 2.48
CA ALA A 161 25.46 3.03 2.56
C ALA A 161 24.79 2.28 3.73
N GLN A 162 24.42 2.95 4.82
CA GLN A 162 23.84 2.31 6.02
C GLN A 162 22.31 2.31 6.04
N ALA A 163 21.68 3.00 5.08
CA ALA A 163 20.23 3.15 4.98
C ALA A 163 19.42 1.84 5.12
N PRO A 164 19.74 0.70 4.46
CA PRO A 164 18.89 -0.49 4.54
C PRO A 164 18.85 -1.11 5.95
N LYS A 165 19.99 -1.10 6.67
CA LYS A 165 20.09 -1.62 8.04
C LYS A 165 19.34 -0.72 9.03
N ILE A 166 19.46 0.59 8.87
CA ILE A 166 18.72 1.56 9.69
C ILE A 166 17.22 1.37 9.48
N ILE A 167 16.78 1.19 8.22
CA ILE A 167 15.37 0.91 7.89
C ILE A 167 14.88 -0.38 8.56
N SER A 168 15.65 -1.47 8.52
CA SER A 168 15.25 -2.71 9.18
C SER A 168 15.15 -2.57 10.69
N ASP A 169 16.12 -1.88 11.31
CA ASP A 169 16.16 -1.67 12.76
C ASP A 169 15.00 -0.78 13.23
N ILE A 170 14.66 0.30 12.49
CA ILE A 170 13.49 1.14 12.80
C ILE A 170 12.18 0.38 12.62
N ARG A 171 12.05 -0.44 11.57
CA ARG A 171 10.86 -1.29 11.38
C ARG A 171 10.68 -2.25 12.55
N LEU A 172 11.77 -2.85 13.01
CA LEU A 172 11.75 -3.79 14.12
C LEU A 172 11.32 -3.11 15.43
N LEU A 173 11.86 -1.93 15.74
CA LEU A 173 11.44 -1.11 16.87
C LEU A 173 9.97 -0.67 16.76
N THR A 174 9.51 -0.34 15.55
CA THR A 174 8.12 0.03 15.29
C THR A 174 7.18 -1.14 15.61
N ILE A 175 7.53 -2.34 15.17
CA ILE A 175 6.74 -3.55 15.45
C ILE A 175 6.74 -3.83 16.95
N LEU A 176 7.90 -3.79 17.62
CA LEU A 176 8.02 -3.98 19.06
C LEU A 176 7.13 -3.00 19.84
N GLY A 177 7.24 -1.70 19.57
CA GLY A 177 6.43 -0.67 20.24
C GLY A 177 4.92 -0.77 19.95
N SER A 178 4.54 -1.38 18.81
CA SER A 178 3.14 -1.59 18.46
C SER A 178 2.48 -2.72 19.26
N VAL A 179 3.26 -3.76 19.59
CA VAL A 179 2.82 -4.93 20.35
C VAL A 179 2.96 -4.69 21.85
N LEU A 180 4.05 -4.04 22.28
CA LEU A 180 4.38 -3.72 23.67
C LEU A 180 4.41 -2.18 23.86
N PRO A 181 3.28 -1.55 24.23
CA PRO A 181 3.18 -0.09 24.35
C PRO A 181 4.21 0.57 25.28
N PRO A 182 4.62 0.00 26.43
CA PRO A 182 5.65 0.59 27.28
C PRO A 182 6.98 0.87 26.54
N CYS A 183 7.37 0.02 25.58
CA CYS A 183 8.52 0.28 24.72
C CYS A 183 8.34 1.58 23.91
N GLY A 184 7.16 1.81 23.34
CA GLY A 184 6.88 3.08 22.66
C GLY A 184 6.99 4.29 23.57
N GLN A 185 6.62 4.16 24.85
CA GLN A 185 6.69 5.25 25.84
C GLN A 185 8.14 5.60 26.17
N THR A 186 9.01 4.60 26.37
CA THR A 186 10.46 4.82 26.57
C THR A 186 11.13 5.43 25.34
N LEU A 187 10.73 5.02 24.13
CA LEU A 187 11.22 5.65 22.88
C LEU A 187 10.88 7.14 22.83
N MET A 188 9.68 7.53 23.29
CA MET A 188 9.21 8.93 23.34
C MET A 188 9.63 9.69 24.59
N ALA A 189 10.43 9.09 25.49
CA ALA A 189 10.96 9.78 26.65
C ALA A 189 12.03 10.82 26.21
N GLY A 190 11.83 12.10 26.53
CA GLY A 190 12.68 13.18 26.03
C GLY A 190 12.44 13.53 24.55
N SER A 191 12.98 14.66 24.07
CA SER A 191 12.75 15.14 22.69
C SER A 191 13.85 14.75 21.70
N ASP A 192 15.07 14.43 22.17
CA ASP A 192 16.26 14.22 21.33
C ASP A 192 16.05 13.24 20.16
N PHE A 193 15.38 12.12 20.42
CA PHE A 193 15.10 11.11 19.39
C PHE A 193 14.14 11.63 18.32
N LEU A 194 13.11 12.37 18.73
CA LEU A 194 12.12 12.95 17.84
C LEU A 194 12.73 14.09 17.01
N ASP A 195 13.57 14.93 17.63
CA ASP A 195 14.31 16.00 16.95
C ASP A 195 15.24 15.42 15.88
N THR A 196 15.98 14.36 16.22
CA THR A 196 16.84 13.64 15.27
C THR A 196 16.04 13.00 14.12
N CYS A 197 14.84 12.47 14.40
CA CYS A 197 13.95 11.97 13.35
C CYS A 197 13.45 13.08 12.42
N CYS A 198 13.18 14.27 12.96
CA CYS A 198 12.78 15.44 12.15
C CYS A 198 13.92 15.86 11.20
N GLU A 199 15.15 15.93 11.70
CA GLU A 199 16.34 16.24 10.91
C GLU A 199 16.59 15.17 9.84
N ALA A 200 16.52 13.89 10.22
CA ALA A 200 16.72 12.78 9.29
C ALA A 200 15.66 12.75 8.18
N TYR A 201 14.40 13.10 8.50
CA TYR A 201 13.31 13.20 7.52
C TYR A 201 13.54 14.34 6.50
N GLN A 202 14.05 15.48 6.96
CA GLN A 202 14.42 16.61 6.11
C GLN A 202 15.63 16.27 5.22
N GLY A 203 16.65 15.63 5.79
CA GLY A 203 17.89 15.28 5.09
C GLY A 203 17.74 14.16 4.04
N HIS A 204 16.82 13.22 4.24
CA HIS A 204 16.61 12.10 3.33
C HIS A 204 15.34 12.26 2.50
N LYS A 205 15.48 12.22 1.17
CA LYS A 205 14.34 12.28 0.23
C LYS A 205 13.76 10.92 -0.13
N ARG A 206 14.36 9.82 0.34
CA ARG A 206 13.92 8.45 0.04
C ARG A 206 12.56 8.19 0.72
N GLU A 207 11.55 7.84 -0.07
CA GLU A 207 10.16 7.75 0.41
C GLU A 207 9.95 6.61 1.42
N ASP A 208 10.58 5.46 1.20
CA ASP A 208 10.52 4.31 2.11
C ASP A 208 11.17 4.58 3.47
N PHE A 209 12.26 5.36 3.50
CA PHE A 209 12.90 5.81 4.73
C PHE A 209 11.98 6.75 5.51
N ARG A 210 11.36 7.72 4.82
CA ARG A 210 10.37 8.65 5.40
C ARG A 210 9.18 7.93 6.00
N LYS A 211 8.60 6.95 5.27
CA LYS A 211 7.49 6.12 5.77
C LYS A 211 7.84 5.39 7.06
N VAL A 212 9.06 4.88 7.17
CA VAL A 212 9.53 4.13 8.34
C VAL A 212 9.75 5.06 9.54
N LEU A 213 10.25 6.28 9.33
CA LEU A 213 10.31 7.33 10.36
C LEU A 213 8.92 7.75 10.84
N VAL A 214 7.98 7.97 9.93
CA VAL A 214 6.60 8.32 10.28
C VAL A 214 5.95 7.19 11.09
N ALA A 215 6.18 5.94 10.71
CA ALA A 215 5.62 4.77 11.40
C ALA A 215 6.11 4.65 12.85
N ILE A 216 7.43 4.80 13.11
CA ILE A 216 7.96 4.71 14.48
C ILE A 216 7.45 5.85 15.36
N ILE A 217 7.35 7.07 14.83
CA ILE A 217 6.81 8.23 15.56
C ILE A 217 5.32 8.06 15.82
N TYR A 218 4.54 7.61 14.84
CA TYR A 218 3.12 7.30 15.03
C TYR A 218 2.91 6.24 16.12
N VAL A 219 3.67 5.13 16.09
CA VAL A 219 3.58 4.08 17.12
C VAL A 219 4.01 4.61 18.49
N GLY A 220 5.11 5.36 18.56
CA GLY A 220 5.58 6.00 19.78
C GLY A 220 4.54 6.92 20.40
N LEU A 221 4.01 7.88 19.64
CA LEU A 221 3.00 8.82 20.13
C LEU A 221 1.69 8.13 20.51
N THR A 222 1.22 7.15 19.73
CA THR A 222 0.00 6.41 20.08
C THR A 222 0.18 5.49 21.28
N SER A 223 1.41 5.07 21.61
CA SER A 223 1.70 4.28 22.81
C SER A 223 1.51 5.07 24.10
N LEU A 224 1.67 6.40 24.07
CA LEU A 224 1.45 7.28 25.22
C LEU A 224 -0.03 7.35 25.61
N LEU A 225 -0.94 7.01 24.69
CA LEU A 225 -2.39 6.90 24.95
C LEU A 225 -2.83 5.48 25.35
N LYS A 226 -1.92 4.50 25.33
CA LYS A 226 -2.19 3.09 25.63
C LYS A 226 -1.58 2.70 26.97
N GLY A 227 -2.18 1.69 27.60
CA GLY A 227 -1.67 1.11 28.85
C GLY A 227 -2.37 1.63 30.10
N PRO A 228 -1.96 1.16 31.29
CA PRO A 228 -2.60 1.48 32.57
C PRO A 228 -2.38 2.94 32.99
N LYS A 229 -1.28 3.57 32.53
CA LYS A 229 -0.91 4.96 32.84
C LYS A 229 -0.69 5.73 31.54
N PRO A 230 -1.76 6.23 30.89
CA PRO A 230 -1.61 7.09 29.72
C PRO A 230 -0.93 8.41 30.12
N ASN A 231 0.05 8.87 29.33
CA ASN A 231 0.82 10.08 29.58
C ASN A 231 0.48 11.16 28.55
N LEU A 232 -0.67 11.79 28.75
CA LEU A 232 -1.16 12.85 27.86
C LEU A 232 -0.25 14.09 27.88
N SER A 233 0.32 14.45 29.03
CA SER A 233 1.25 15.57 29.16
C SER A 233 2.44 15.43 28.21
N LEU A 234 3.12 14.28 28.25
CA LEU A 234 4.26 14.01 27.38
C LEU A 234 3.85 14.01 25.92
N LEU A 235 2.70 13.41 25.58
CA LEU A 235 2.19 13.43 24.20
C LEU A 235 2.00 14.86 23.68
N LEU A 236 1.36 15.73 24.48
CA LEU A 236 1.15 17.12 24.10
C LEU A 236 2.48 17.85 23.95
N ASP A 237 3.42 17.68 24.88
CA ASP A 237 4.74 18.30 24.82
C ASP A 237 5.50 17.91 23.54
N GLN A 238 5.47 16.63 23.15
CA GLN A 238 6.08 16.15 21.90
C GLN A 238 5.34 16.66 20.65
N LEU A 239 4.02 16.82 20.70
CA LEU A 239 3.28 17.41 19.57
C LEU A 239 3.54 18.93 19.44
N PHE A 240 3.77 19.63 20.55
CA PHE A 240 4.18 21.03 20.54
C PHE A 240 5.61 21.20 19.99
N SER A 241 6.55 20.32 20.34
CA SER A 241 7.91 20.34 19.76
C SER A 241 7.88 20.08 18.25
N LEU A 242 7.09 19.09 17.80
CA LEU A 242 6.87 18.85 16.36
C LEU A 242 6.22 20.05 15.65
N LYS A 243 5.27 20.72 16.31
CA LYS A 243 4.62 21.92 15.75
C LYS A 243 5.63 23.05 15.59
N ALA A 244 6.50 23.23 16.58
CA ALA A 244 7.57 24.23 16.55
C ALA A 244 8.60 23.92 15.46
N SER A 245 9.03 22.66 15.31
CA SER A 245 9.99 22.25 14.28
C SER A 245 9.43 22.35 12.86
N ALA A 246 8.12 22.15 12.69
CA ALA A 246 7.43 22.35 11.42
C ALA A 246 7.24 23.84 11.06
N GLY A 247 7.52 24.78 11.98
CA GLY A 247 7.37 26.22 11.75
C GLY A 247 5.92 26.65 11.54
N ILE A 248 4.96 25.93 12.13
CA ILE A 248 3.53 26.28 12.07
C ILE A 248 3.38 27.62 12.84
N ASN A 249 3.08 28.69 12.11
CA ASN A 249 3.05 30.12 12.51
C ASN A 249 4.31 30.97 12.19
N ALA A 250 5.34 30.43 11.55
CA ALA A 250 6.44 31.25 11.04
C ALA A 250 6.03 31.97 9.73
N PRO A 251 6.48 33.21 9.47
CA PRO A 251 6.09 34.00 8.30
C PRO A 251 6.52 33.38 6.94
N THR A 252 7.37 32.35 6.98
CA THR A 252 7.84 31.59 5.83
C THR A 252 7.48 30.11 6.00
N THR A 253 6.21 29.75 5.86
CA THR A 253 5.83 28.33 5.82
C THR A 253 6.53 27.68 4.63
N LYS A 254 7.50 26.80 4.91
CA LYS A 254 8.23 26.05 3.88
C LYS A 254 7.21 25.19 3.12
N LYS A 255 7.15 25.33 1.79
CA LYS A 255 6.29 24.54 0.89
C LYS A 255 6.78 23.09 0.72
N GLU A 256 7.40 22.53 1.75
CA GLU A 256 8.02 21.20 1.71
C GLU A 256 7.32 20.29 2.72
N PRO A 257 7.19 18.98 2.41
CA PRO A 257 6.64 18.03 3.36
C PRO A 257 7.54 17.96 4.60
N THR A 258 6.96 18.17 5.77
CA THR A 258 7.60 17.97 7.08
C THR A 258 7.19 16.61 7.67
N LEU A 259 7.96 16.10 8.64
CA LEU A 259 7.61 14.87 9.36
C LEU A 259 6.22 14.97 10.01
N LEU A 260 5.89 16.13 10.58
CA LEU A 260 4.57 16.38 11.19
C LEU A 260 3.44 16.37 10.14
N SER A 261 3.66 16.96 8.96
CA SER A 261 2.66 16.96 7.89
C SER A 261 2.36 15.55 7.41
N ASP A 262 3.40 14.73 7.20
CA ASP A 262 3.22 13.34 6.76
C ASP A 262 2.54 12.52 7.86
N LEU A 263 2.99 12.65 9.10
CA LEU A 263 2.39 11.98 10.27
C LEU A 263 0.89 12.25 10.40
N ILE A 264 0.47 13.50 10.27
CA ILE A 264 -0.95 13.87 10.46
C ILE A 264 -1.80 13.50 9.24
N CYS A 265 -1.27 13.62 8.02
CA CYS A 265 -2.01 13.31 6.80
C CYS A 265 -2.14 11.80 6.55
N SER A 266 -1.08 11.03 6.83
CA SER A 266 -1.02 9.58 6.60
C SER A 266 -1.65 8.72 7.70
N SER A 267 -1.86 9.26 8.92
CA SER A 267 -2.32 8.47 10.07
C SER A 267 -3.69 8.89 10.65
N ASP A 268 -4.19 8.09 11.60
CA ASP A 268 -5.38 8.39 12.39
C ASP A 268 -5.06 9.05 13.75
N LEU A 269 -3.83 9.56 13.93
CA LEU A 269 -3.33 10.11 15.20
C LEU A 269 -4.27 11.18 15.77
N LEU A 270 -4.70 12.16 14.95
CA LEU A 270 -5.63 13.20 15.39
C LEU A 270 -7.00 12.65 15.77
N VAL A 271 -7.46 11.59 15.12
CA VAL A 271 -8.76 10.94 15.45
C VAL A 271 -8.67 10.18 16.77
N ARG A 272 -7.50 9.61 17.11
CA ARG A 272 -7.27 8.98 18.42
C ARG A 272 -7.16 10.03 19.52
N LEU A 273 -6.42 11.11 19.27
CA LEU A 273 -6.26 12.22 20.21
C LEU A 273 -7.63 12.86 20.52
N ASP A 274 -8.43 13.13 19.49
CA ASP A 274 -9.78 13.70 19.64
C ASP A 274 -10.68 12.81 20.51
N ARG A 275 -10.75 11.50 20.20
CA ARG A 275 -11.50 10.53 21.02
C ARG A 275 -11.04 10.49 22.47
N TYR A 276 -9.73 10.61 22.72
CA TYR A 276 -9.19 10.65 24.08
C TYR A 276 -9.57 11.95 24.80
N LEU A 277 -9.50 13.10 24.12
CA LEU A 277 -9.86 14.41 24.67
C LEU A 277 -11.36 14.58 24.92
N ILE A 278 -12.21 13.85 24.20
CA ILE A 278 -13.66 13.78 24.49
C ILE A 278 -13.89 13.11 25.86
N LEU A 279 -13.15 12.05 26.17
CA LEU A 279 -13.24 11.35 27.45
C LEU A 279 -12.52 12.09 28.59
N HIS A 280 -11.43 12.79 28.26
CA HIS A 280 -10.62 13.55 29.20
C HIS A 280 -10.42 14.99 28.72
N PRO A 281 -11.41 15.88 28.96
CA PRO A 281 -11.36 17.25 28.45
C PRO A 281 -10.16 18.05 28.99
N GLN A 282 -9.33 18.55 28.09
CA GLN A 282 -8.20 19.42 28.42
C GLN A 282 -8.06 20.53 27.36
N LYS A 283 -8.22 21.79 27.76
CA LYS A 283 -8.18 22.96 26.87
C LYS A 283 -6.91 23.02 26.02
N ARG A 284 -5.74 22.84 26.66
CA ARG A 284 -4.42 22.80 25.98
C ARG A 284 -4.38 21.78 24.82
N GLY A 285 -4.99 20.61 25.01
CA GLY A 285 -5.05 19.56 23.99
C GLY A 285 -6.03 19.88 22.88
N GLN A 286 -7.19 20.46 23.20
CA GLN A 286 -8.21 20.87 22.23
C GLN A 286 -7.72 22.00 21.33
N ASP A 287 -7.05 23.01 21.90
CA ASP A 287 -6.44 24.10 21.15
C ASP A 287 -5.35 23.58 20.20
N LEU A 288 -4.50 22.68 20.70
CA LEU A 288 -3.49 22.04 19.86
C LEU A 288 -4.12 21.23 18.72
N LEU A 289 -5.12 20.40 19.02
CA LEU A 289 -5.85 19.59 18.03
C LEU A 289 -6.44 20.48 16.93
N SER A 290 -7.11 21.58 17.28
CA SER A 290 -7.67 22.52 16.29
C SER A 290 -6.59 23.10 15.38
N SER A 291 -5.43 23.48 15.93
CA SER A 291 -4.31 24.00 15.14
C SER A 291 -3.67 22.94 14.23
N LEU A 292 -3.58 21.69 14.70
CA LEU A 292 -3.06 20.58 13.90
C LEU A 292 -4.03 20.17 12.79
N ARG A 293 -5.35 20.31 13.00
CA ARG A 293 -6.37 20.10 11.97
C ARG A 293 -6.32 21.15 10.87
N ALA A 294 -6.10 22.43 11.23
CA ALA A 294 -5.88 23.48 10.25
C ALA A 294 -4.64 23.18 9.39
N TYR A 295 -3.52 22.83 10.04
CA TYR A 295 -2.30 22.43 9.34
C TYR A 295 -2.48 21.17 8.48
N GLN A 296 -3.28 20.20 8.91
CA GLN A 296 -3.62 19.01 8.10
C GLN A 296 -4.26 19.39 6.77
N ILE A 297 -5.18 20.36 6.78
CA ILE A 297 -5.89 20.82 5.57
C ILE A 297 -4.91 21.51 4.63
N GLU A 298 -4.04 22.39 5.15
CA GLU A 298 -3.02 23.10 4.36
C GLU A 298 -1.99 22.15 3.75
N SER A 299 -1.59 21.12 4.49
CA SER A 299 -0.50 20.22 4.12
C SER A 299 -0.96 18.97 3.33
N ASN A 300 -2.27 18.78 3.15
CA ASN A 300 -2.84 17.64 2.43
C ASN A 300 -2.36 17.55 0.97
N VAL A 301 -2.03 18.68 0.36
CA VAL A 301 -1.51 18.76 -1.02
C VAL A 301 -0.19 18.01 -1.19
N PHE A 302 0.60 17.85 -0.11
CA PHE A 302 1.90 17.19 -0.15
C PHE A 302 1.81 15.67 -0.02
N HIS A 303 0.68 15.13 0.44
CA HIS A 303 0.57 13.73 0.87
C HIS A 303 -0.64 13.05 0.24
N HIS A 304 -0.40 12.20 -0.75
CA HIS A 304 -1.44 11.34 -1.27
C HIS A 304 -1.75 10.24 -0.27
N ARG A 305 -2.91 10.33 0.37
CA ARG A 305 -3.37 9.36 1.35
C ARG A 305 -3.49 7.98 0.69
N TYR A 306 -2.69 7.01 1.13
CA TYR A 306 -2.92 5.58 0.88
C TYR A 306 -4.15 5.11 1.67
N GLN A 307 -5.32 5.69 1.41
CA GLN A 307 -6.56 5.09 1.87
C GLN A 307 -6.78 3.85 1.02
N LYS A 308 -6.71 2.66 1.65
CA LYS A 308 -7.40 1.48 1.10
C LYS A 308 -8.80 1.96 0.76
N GLN A 309 -9.15 1.98 -0.53
CA GLN A 309 -10.51 2.24 -0.95
C GLN A 309 -11.39 1.33 -0.09
N LYS A 310 -12.31 1.92 0.68
CA LYS A 310 -13.31 1.14 1.40
C LYS A 310 -13.97 0.27 0.33
N ARG A 311 -13.81 -1.06 0.42
CA ARG A 311 -14.71 -1.98 -0.28
C ARG A 311 -16.10 -1.55 0.13
N ARG A 312 -16.88 -1.03 -0.82
CA ARG A 312 -18.30 -0.79 -0.59
C ARG A 312 -18.86 -2.16 -0.25
N LEU A 313 -19.36 -2.32 0.98
CA LEU A 313 -20.14 -3.51 1.31
C LEU A 313 -21.42 -3.37 0.49
N ASP A 314 -21.61 -4.27 -0.47
CA ASP A 314 -22.84 -4.39 -1.24
C ASP A 314 -24.03 -4.57 -0.29
N LYS A 315 -24.76 -3.48 -0.09
CA LYS A 315 -26.17 -3.56 0.29
C LYS A 315 -26.93 -3.65 -1.02
N GLY A 316 -27.22 -4.88 -1.43
CA GLY A 316 -27.89 -5.21 -2.67
C GLY A 316 -29.10 -4.33 -2.94
N LYS A 317 -28.90 -3.38 -3.85
CA LYS A 317 -29.87 -2.69 -4.72
C LYS A 317 -29.06 -1.71 -5.58
N ALA A 318 -28.52 -2.22 -6.68
CA ALA A 318 -27.88 -1.41 -7.72
C ALA A 318 -28.53 -1.75 -9.06
N ARG A 319 -29.00 -0.71 -9.77
CA ARG A 319 -29.33 -0.75 -11.19
C ARG A 319 -28.05 -0.39 -11.93
N ALA A 320 -27.72 -1.14 -12.98
CA ALA A 320 -26.43 -1.11 -13.67
C ALA A 320 -26.10 0.26 -14.26
N THR A 321 -25.23 1.01 -13.59
CA THR A 321 -24.39 2.02 -14.21
C THR A 321 -23.24 1.30 -14.89
N THR A 322 -23.11 1.49 -16.21
CA THR A 322 -22.02 0.96 -17.04
C THR A 322 -20.70 1.65 -16.66
N ASP A 323 -20.14 1.27 -15.52
CA ASP A 323 -18.70 1.27 -15.30
C ASP A 323 -18.20 -0.02 -15.94
N LEU A 324 -17.71 0.07 -17.17
CA LEU A 324 -16.98 -1.02 -17.79
C LEU A 324 -15.84 -1.44 -16.84
N PRO A 325 -15.71 -2.72 -16.49
CA PRO A 325 -14.58 -3.20 -15.72
C PRO A 325 -13.29 -2.76 -16.42
N GLN A 326 -12.32 -2.27 -15.64
CA GLN A 326 -10.94 -2.18 -16.11
C GLN A 326 -10.60 -3.53 -16.74
N ALA A 327 -10.29 -3.54 -18.05
CA ALA A 327 -10.02 -4.77 -18.79
C ALA A 327 -9.00 -5.66 -18.07
N ASP A 328 -8.06 -5.04 -17.34
CA ASP A 328 -7.04 -5.72 -16.54
C ASP A 328 -7.63 -6.60 -15.40
N ASP A 329 -8.68 -6.18 -14.69
CA ASP A 329 -9.27 -6.97 -13.59
C ASP A 329 -10.09 -8.17 -14.12
N MET A 330 -10.77 -8.00 -15.26
CA MET A 330 -11.43 -9.12 -15.96
C MET A 330 -10.40 -10.11 -16.52
N HIS A 331 -9.27 -9.62 -17.04
CA HIS A 331 -8.18 -10.45 -17.53
C HIS A 331 -7.52 -11.25 -16.39
N ILE A 332 -7.34 -10.68 -15.19
CA ILE A 332 -6.75 -11.39 -14.05
C ILE A 332 -7.66 -12.50 -13.54
N HIS A 333 -8.97 -12.23 -13.41
CA HIS A 333 -9.94 -13.25 -13.01
C HIS A 333 -9.98 -14.41 -14.01
N ARG A 334 -10.05 -14.09 -15.31
CA ARG A 334 -10.06 -15.10 -16.38
C ARG A 334 -8.75 -15.88 -16.46
N MET A 335 -7.59 -15.24 -16.28
CA MET A 335 -6.30 -15.93 -16.23
C MET A 335 -6.25 -16.93 -15.07
N SER A 336 -6.84 -16.61 -13.93
CA SER A 336 -6.93 -17.53 -12.79
C SER A 336 -7.75 -18.78 -13.11
N LEU A 337 -8.89 -18.62 -13.80
CA LEU A 337 -9.75 -19.74 -14.22
C LEU A 337 -9.08 -20.62 -15.28
N ILE A 338 -8.39 -19.98 -16.25
CA ILE A 338 -7.62 -20.69 -17.27
C ILE A 338 -6.52 -21.53 -16.63
N THR A 339 -5.77 -20.95 -15.68
CA THR A 339 -4.68 -21.64 -14.98
C THR A 339 -5.21 -22.85 -14.20
N GLN A 340 -6.39 -22.75 -13.56
CA GLN A 340 -6.99 -23.86 -12.81
C GLN A 340 -7.33 -25.07 -13.70
N ILE A 341 -7.80 -24.82 -14.93
CA ILE A 341 -8.10 -25.88 -15.90
C ILE A 341 -6.80 -26.43 -16.51
N GLN A 342 -5.83 -25.57 -16.79
CA GLN A 342 -4.54 -25.94 -17.37
C GLN A 342 -3.66 -26.75 -16.41
N ASP A 343 -3.76 -26.52 -15.09
CA ASP A 343 -3.12 -27.33 -14.05
C ASP A 343 -3.57 -28.80 -14.07
N LEU A 344 -4.81 -29.06 -14.51
CA LEU A 344 -5.36 -30.42 -14.66
C LEU A 344 -5.14 -30.99 -16.06
N PHE A 345 -5.14 -30.14 -17.09
CA PHE A 345 -4.97 -30.50 -18.49
C PHE A 345 -3.91 -29.63 -19.17
N PRO A 346 -2.62 -29.93 -19.00
CA PRO A 346 -1.53 -29.09 -19.52
C PRO A 346 -1.44 -29.09 -21.05
N ASP A 347 -2.03 -30.09 -21.70
CA ASP A 347 -2.04 -30.25 -23.16
C ASP A 347 -3.06 -29.31 -23.85
N LEU A 348 -3.95 -28.66 -23.09
CA LEU A 348 -4.95 -27.73 -23.61
C LEU A 348 -4.40 -26.31 -23.67
N GLY A 349 -4.56 -25.69 -24.84
CA GLY A 349 -4.17 -24.30 -25.09
C GLY A 349 -5.04 -23.33 -24.30
N SER A 350 -4.42 -22.24 -23.82
CA SER A 350 -5.09 -21.23 -22.99
C SER A 350 -6.22 -20.49 -23.73
N GLY A 351 -6.13 -20.37 -25.07
CA GLY A 351 -7.21 -19.83 -25.91
C GLY A 351 -8.39 -20.78 -26.05
N TYR A 352 -8.14 -22.09 -26.13
CA TYR A 352 -9.18 -23.12 -26.13
C TYR A 352 -9.97 -23.12 -24.81
N ILE A 353 -9.28 -22.97 -23.68
CA ILE A 353 -9.90 -22.92 -22.35
C ILE A 353 -10.79 -21.68 -22.19
N VAL A 354 -10.40 -20.52 -22.76
CA VAL A 354 -11.25 -19.31 -22.75
C VAL A 354 -12.56 -19.55 -23.49
N ARG A 355 -12.53 -20.20 -24.65
CA ARG A 355 -13.75 -20.52 -25.41
C ARG A 355 -14.68 -21.46 -24.65
N LEU A 356 -14.12 -22.42 -23.90
CA LEU A 356 -14.91 -23.28 -23.02
C LEU A 356 -15.53 -22.47 -21.88
N LEU A 357 -14.77 -21.60 -21.23
CA LEU A 357 -15.27 -20.73 -20.16
C LEU A 357 -16.36 -19.77 -20.66
N ASP A 358 -16.26 -19.25 -21.88
CA ASP A 358 -17.28 -18.39 -22.49
C ASP A 358 -18.63 -19.11 -22.70
N VAL A 359 -18.62 -20.43 -22.97
CA VAL A 359 -19.85 -21.22 -23.18
C VAL A 359 -20.47 -21.70 -21.87
N TYR A 360 -19.64 -21.94 -20.85
CA TYR A 360 -20.09 -22.44 -19.53
C TYR A 360 -20.15 -21.35 -18.45
N ASP A 361 -20.30 -20.08 -18.85
CA ASP A 361 -20.50 -18.92 -17.99
C ASP A 361 -19.40 -18.77 -16.92
N ASP A 362 -18.13 -18.84 -17.34
CA ASP A 362 -16.92 -18.74 -16.51
C ASP A 362 -16.84 -19.76 -15.34
N ASN A 363 -17.54 -20.91 -15.42
CA ASN A 363 -17.51 -21.96 -14.40
C ASN A 363 -16.47 -23.07 -14.69
N PRO A 364 -15.34 -23.15 -13.96
CA PRO A 364 -14.28 -24.10 -14.25
C PRO A 364 -14.68 -25.54 -13.93
N GLU A 365 -15.50 -25.76 -12.90
CA GLU A 365 -15.92 -27.11 -12.48
C GLU A 365 -16.78 -27.81 -13.53
N ILE A 366 -17.66 -27.06 -14.21
CA ILE A 366 -18.52 -27.56 -15.28
C ILE A 366 -17.68 -27.87 -16.53
N VAL A 367 -16.71 -27.01 -16.85
CA VAL A 367 -15.76 -27.25 -17.94
C VAL A 367 -14.95 -28.52 -17.68
N ILE A 368 -14.43 -28.70 -16.46
CA ILE A 368 -13.67 -29.89 -16.07
C ILE A 368 -14.54 -31.15 -16.14
N ALA A 369 -15.79 -31.10 -15.67
CA ALA A 369 -16.72 -32.22 -15.75
C ALA A 369 -17.00 -32.63 -17.21
N HIS A 370 -17.26 -31.67 -18.10
CA HIS A 370 -17.46 -31.95 -19.52
C HIS A 370 -16.21 -32.45 -20.24
N LEU A 371 -15.02 -32.01 -19.82
CA LEU A 371 -13.72 -32.52 -20.30
C LEU A 371 -13.45 -33.96 -19.84
N LEU A 372 -13.90 -34.36 -18.65
CA LEU A 372 -13.74 -35.71 -18.11
C LEU A 372 -14.77 -36.70 -18.67
N ASP A 373 -16.00 -36.24 -18.89
CA ASP A 373 -17.13 -37.07 -19.37
C ASP A 373 -17.21 -37.14 -20.91
N ASP A 374 -16.25 -36.55 -21.65
CA ASP A 374 -16.25 -36.41 -23.12
C ASP A 374 -17.58 -35.86 -23.69
N SER A 375 -18.29 -35.04 -22.91
CA SER A 375 -19.65 -34.56 -23.19
C SER A 375 -19.69 -33.13 -23.71
N ILE A 376 -18.60 -32.69 -24.36
CA ILE A 376 -18.45 -31.35 -24.92
C ILE A 376 -19.34 -31.22 -26.17
N PRO A 377 -20.06 -30.10 -26.35
CA PRO A 377 -20.82 -29.82 -27.57
C PRO A 377 -19.97 -30.00 -28.84
N PRO A 378 -20.53 -30.57 -29.91
CA PRO A 378 -19.79 -30.85 -31.15
C PRO A 378 -19.21 -29.58 -31.80
N GLU A 379 -19.71 -28.40 -31.43
CA GLU A 379 -19.20 -27.10 -31.87
C GLU A 379 -17.84 -26.75 -31.26
N LEU A 380 -17.54 -27.22 -30.04
CA LEU A 380 -16.27 -26.96 -29.33
C LEU A 380 -15.28 -28.12 -29.43
N GLN A 381 -15.74 -29.30 -29.83
CA GLN A 381 -14.88 -30.48 -30.01
C GLN A 381 -14.02 -30.41 -31.29
N ASN A 382 -14.47 -29.63 -32.28
CA ASN A 382 -13.80 -29.42 -33.57
C ASN A 382 -12.81 -28.23 -33.59
N LEU A 383 -12.71 -27.47 -32.49
CA LEU A 383 -11.77 -26.36 -32.34
C LEU A 383 -10.35 -26.87 -32.06
N ASP A 384 -9.35 -26.04 -32.37
CA ASP A 384 -7.95 -26.36 -32.11
C ASP A 384 -7.69 -26.39 -30.60
N LYS A 385 -7.44 -27.60 -30.08
CA LYS A 385 -7.17 -27.84 -28.66
C LYS A 385 -5.86 -27.20 -28.19
N SER A 386 -4.99 -26.80 -29.11
CA SER A 386 -3.68 -26.20 -28.82
C SER A 386 -3.64 -24.66 -28.94
N GLU A 387 -4.77 -24.02 -29.24
CA GLU A 387 -4.84 -22.55 -29.41
C GLU A 387 -4.38 -21.81 -28.14
N GLN A 388 -3.32 -21.01 -28.25
CA GLN A 388 -2.78 -20.19 -27.16
C GLN A 388 -3.29 -18.73 -27.27
N LEU A 389 -3.51 -18.09 -26.12
CA LEU A 389 -3.77 -16.64 -26.07
C LEU A 389 -2.53 -15.86 -26.53
N PRO A 390 -2.68 -14.75 -27.29
CA PRO A 390 -1.56 -13.89 -27.62
C PRO A 390 -0.95 -13.25 -26.35
N THR A 391 0.33 -13.51 -26.08
CA THR A 391 1.06 -12.96 -24.93
C THR A 391 1.58 -11.55 -25.25
N THR A 392 1.24 -10.59 -24.39
CA THR A 392 1.93 -9.30 -24.30
C THR A 392 3.25 -9.47 -23.54
N ASP A 393 4.29 -9.91 -24.25
CA ASP A 393 5.69 -9.92 -23.79
C ASP A 393 6.39 -8.66 -24.35
N SER A 394 7.37 -7.97 -23.76
CA SER A 394 8.36 -8.32 -22.73
C SER A 394 9.15 -7.05 -22.33
N THR A 395 9.49 -6.88 -21.05
CA THR A 395 10.63 -6.06 -20.61
C THR A 395 11.57 -6.90 -19.75
N ALA A 396 12.68 -7.38 -20.33
CA ALA A 396 13.93 -7.59 -19.60
C ALA A 396 15.15 -7.69 -20.56
N PRO A 397 16.37 -7.32 -20.12
CA PRO A 397 17.47 -6.90 -21.02
C PRO A 397 18.77 -7.76 -20.95
N LYS A 398 19.61 -7.57 -21.98
CA LYS A 398 21.09 -7.85 -22.14
C LYS A 398 21.57 -9.30 -22.33
N HIS A 399 22.28 -9.58 -23.45
CA HIS A 399 23.76 -9.53 -23.51
C HIS A 399 24.33 -9.67 -24.96
N ASP A 400 25.33 -8.83 -25.23
CA ASP A 400 26.44 -8.74 -26.21
C ASP A 400 26.66 -9.80 -27.33
N PRO A 401 26.97 -9.40 -28.60
CA PRO A 401 27.31 -10.31 -29.70
C PRO A 401 28.78 -10.17 -30.17
N PHE A 402 29.62 -11.19 -29.96
CA PHE A 402 30.70 -11.55 -30.90
C PHE A 402 30.84 -13.08 -31.01
N PRO A 403 31.19 -13.62 -32.20
CA PRO A 403 30.78 -14.97 -32.62
C PRO A 403 31.93 -15.99 -32.67
N PRO A 404 31.64 -17.30 -32.73
CA PRO A 404 32.53 -18.26 -33.38
C PRO A 404 31.96 -18.73 -34.71
N ARG A 405 32.86 -18.79 -35.70
CA ARG A 405 32.69 -19.27 -37.08
C ARG A 405 33.21 -20.74 -37.17
N PRO A 406 33.21 -21.43 -38.33
CA PRO A 406 32.30 -22.52 -38.68
C PRO A 406 32.98 -23.88 -38.98
N THR A 407 32.21 -24.97 -39.08
CA THR A 407 32.51 -26.12 -39.97
C THR A 407 31.23 -26.76 -40.54
N PRO A 408 31.09 -26.87 -41.87
CA PRO A 408 30.05 -27.64 -42.60
C PRO A 408 30.68 -28.89 -43.29
N PRO A 409 30.03 -29.63 -44.23
CA PRO A 409 28.62 -30.03 -44.42
C PRO A 409 28.43 -31.55 -44.72
N GLY A 410 27.18 -32.03 -44.78
CA GLY A 410 26.84 -33.42 -45.17
C GLY A 410 25.39 -33.60 -45.68
N ILE A 411 25.15 -33.03 -46.86
CA ILE A 411 23.95 -32.90 -47.73
C ILE A 411 23.15 -34.19 -48.02
N SER A 412 21.80 -34.13 -48.05
CA SER A 412 21.00 -34.30 -49.31
C SER A 412 19.47 -34.03 -49.20
N PRO A 413 18.80 -33.65 -50.32
CA PRO A 413 17.63 -32.73 -50.40
C PRO A 413 16.44 -33.38 -51.21
N PRO A 414 15.52 -32.69 -51.96
CA PRO A 414 14.99 -31.31 -51.95
C PRO A 414 13.42 -31.25 -51.96
N THR A 415 12.78 -30.11 -51.64
CA THR A 415 11.80 -29.41 -52.52
C THR A 415 11.07 -28.22 -51.83
N GLN A 416 11.35 -27.04 -52.37
CA GLN A 416 10.42 -25.97 -52.78
C GLN A 416 9.34 -25.47 -51.79
N ALA A 417 9.61 -24.29 -51.25
CA ALA A 417 8.65 -23.40 -50.64
C ALA A 417 7.50 -23.06 -51.60
N ARG A 418 6.27 -23.41 -51.20
CA ARG A 418 5.05 -22.91 -51.84
C ARG A 418 4.78 -21.50 -51.35
N LYS A 419 4.69 -20.58 -52.32
CA LYS A 419 4.30 -19.18 -52.15
C LYS A 419 2.93 -19.09 -51.48
N ASN A 420 2.79 -18.21 -50.50
CA ASN A 420 1.52 -17.99 -49.81
C ASN A 420 0.75 -16.84 -50.48
N ILE A 421 -0.59 -16.85 -50.36
CA ILE A 421 -1.51 -15.98 -51.11
C ILE A 421 -1.42 -14.49 -50.70
N PHE A 422 -0.69 -14.19 -49.62
CA PHE A 422 -0.42 -12.84 -49.13
C PHE A 422 0.93 -12.26 -49.58
N ASP A 423 1.72 -12.97 -50.40
CA ASP A 423 2.95 -12.44 -51.04
C ASP A 423 2.66 -11.35 -52.10
N LYS A 424 1.45 -10.75 -52.10
CA LYS A 424 1.04 -9.66 -52.98
C LYS A 424 0.34 -8.50 -52.28
N ASP A 425 0.25 -8.50 -50.95
CA ASP A 425 -0.39 -7.42 -50.21
C ASP A 425 0.68 -6.64 -49.43
N VAL A 426 1.04 -5.49 -50.01
CA VAL A 426 1.83 -4.36 -49.50
C VAL A 426 2.35 -4.52 -48.07
N ASP A 427 3.63 -4.86 -47.95
CA ASP A 427 4.37 -4.70 -46.70
C ASP A 427 4.30 -3.24 -46.25
N LEU A 428 3.97 -3.03 -44.97
CA LEU A 428 3.97 -1.70 -44.32
C LEU A 428 5.39 -1.08 -44.27
N ALA A 429 6.42 -1.87 -44.61
CA ALA A 429 7.79 -1.40 -44.87
C ALA A 429 7.94 -0.68 -46.22
N ASP A 430 7.03 -0.89 -47.17
CA ASP A 430 6.98 -0.23 -48.49
C ASP A 430 6.19 1.10 -48.45
N LEU A 431 5.49 1.38 -47.34
CA LEU A 431 4.89 2.71 -47.07
C LEU A 431 5.86 3.67 -46.36
N ALA A 432 7.10 3.22 -46.12
CA ALA A 432 8.20 4.08 -45.68
C ALA A 432 8.89 4.81 -46.84
N GLU A 433 8.46 4.60 -48.09
CA GLU A 433 8.72 5.54 -49.19
C GLU A 433 7.59 6.56 -49.29
N THR A 434 7.48 7.42 -48.28
CA THR A 434 7.17 8.81 -48.58
C THR A 434 8.29 9.66 -48.00
N ASP A 435 8.96 10.35 -48.92
CA ASP A 435 10.15 11.16 -48.73
C ASP A 435 9.91 12.44 -47.88
N GLN A 436 8.96 12.42 -46.92
CA GLN A 436 8.51 13.62 -46.18
C GLN A 436 8.09 13.36 -44.72
N LEU A 437 8.83 12.55 -43.97
CA LEU A 437 8.87 12.75 -42.50
C LEU A 437 9.95 13.79 -42.18
N ARG A 438 9.58 15.06 -42.21
CA ARG A 438 10.48 16.19 -41.92
C ARG A 438 10.47 16.51 -40.42
N PHE A 439 11.59 16.25 -39.77
CA PHE A 439 11.85 16.79 -38.44
C PHE A 439 12.35 18.23 -38.56
N GLY A 440 11.45 19.20 -38.37
CA GLY A 440 11.73 20.63 -38.46
C GLY A 440 10.55 21.41 -39.05
N ARG A 441 10.65 22.74 -39.07
CA ARG A 441 9.62 23.62 -39.66
C ARG A 441 9.53 23.32 -41.16
N ALA A 442 8.39 22.78 -41.62
CA ALA A 442 8.25 22.24 -42.98
C ALA A 442 8.45 23.28 -44.09
N ASN A 443 8.12 24.56 -43.82
CA ASN A 443 8.40 25.72 -44.67
C ASN A 443 8.91 26.87 -43.77
N PRO A 444 10.17 27.32 -43.90
CA PRO A 444 10.71 28.39 -43.06
C PRO A 444 10.06 29.76 -43.34
N ASP A 445 9.50 29.94 -44.54
CA ASP A 445 8.94 31.20 -45.02
C ASP A 445 7.41 31.31 -44.83
N GLN A 446 6.75 30.26 -44.34
CA GLN A 446 5.30 30.31 -44.05
C GLN A 446 5.05 30.97 -42.69
N THR A 447 4.28 32.05 -42.71
CA THR A 447 3.92 32.80 -41.51
C THR A 447 2.63 32.24 -40.91
N ALA A 448 2.42 32.40 -39.59
CA ALA A 448 1.19 31.95 -38.94
C ALA A 448 -0.07 32.58 -39.56
N ASP A 449 0.06 33.79 -40.11
CA ASP A 449 -1.02 34.50 -40.81
C ASP A 449 -1.42 33.84 -42.13
N ASP A 450 -0.48 33.19 -42.85
CA ASP A 450 -0.77 32.47 -44.10
C ASP A 450 -1.58 31.20 -43.84
N ILE A 451 -1.33 30.53 -42.70
CA ILE A 451 -2.06 29.33 -42.28
C ILE A 451 -3.47 29.69 -41.81
N LEU A 452 -3.64 30.85 -41.16
CA LEU A 452 -4.95 31.36 -40.73
C LEU A 452 -5.77 31.93 -41.90
N ALA A 453 -5.11 32.39 -42.97
CA ALA A 453 -5.76 32.84 -44.20
C ALA A 453 -6.27 31.67 -45.07
N ASP A 454 -5.71 30.46 -44.91
CA ASP A 454 -6.12 29.28 -45.66
C ASP A 454 -7.48 28.73 -45.17
N ARG A 455 -8.55 29.21 -45.81
CA ARG A 455 -9.94 28.80 -45.52
C ARG A 455 -10.38 27.53 -46.24
N SER A 456 -9.48 26.87 -46.98
CA SER A 456 -9.84 25.73 -47.85
C SER A 456 -10.44 24.54 -47.09
N LYS A 457 -9.95 24.25 -45.88
CA LYS A 457 -10.42 23.13 -45.02
C LYS A 457 -11.38 23.59 -43.92
N HIS A 458 -11.70 24.87 -43.86
CA HIS A 458 -12.44 25.47 -42.76
C HIS A 458 -13.92 25.02 -42.74
N ALA A 459 -14.50 24.79 -43.92
CA ALA A 459 -15.88 24.31 -44.06
C ALA A 459 -16.06 22.87 -43.55
N ALA A 460 -15.11 21.98 -43.83
CA ALA A 460 -15.17 20.58 -43.40
C ALA A 460 -15.01 20.45 -41.87
N ASN A 461 -14.07 21.19 -41.28
CA ASN A 461 -13.88 21.19 -39.83
C ASN A 461 -15.07 21.83 -39.08
N LYS A 462 -15.65 22.90 -39.64
CA LYS A 462 -16.84 23.53 -39.06
C LYS A 462 -18.07 22.62 -39.13
N ALA A 463 -18.24 21.88 -40.22
CA ALA A 463 -19.33 20.92 -40.38
C ALA A 463 -19.24 19.77 -39.37
N ALA A 464 -18.03 19.24 -39.14
CA ALA A 464 -17.80 18.19 -38.15
C ALA A 464 -18.14 18.64 -36.71
N ILE A 465 -17.73 19.85 -36.34
CA ILE A 465 -18.00 20.40 -35.00
C ILE A 465 -19.50 20.72 -34.84
N MET A 466 -20.15 21.26 -35.86
CA MET A 466 -21.59 21.55 -35.82
C MET A 466 -22.46 20.29 -35.78
N SER A 467 -22.06 19.23 -36.48
CA SER A 467 -22.75 17.94 -36.41
C SER A 467 -22.69 17.34 -35.00
N ALA A 468 -21.54 17.47 -34.33
CA ALA A 468 -21.37 16.97 -32.96
C ALA A 468 -22.16 17.78 -31.92
N LEU A 469 -22.39 19.07 -32.17
CA LEU A 469 -23.18 19.92 -31.27
C LEU A 469 -24.69 19.76 -31.49
N ALA A 470 -25.14 19.49 -32.72
CA ALA A 470 -26.55 19.28 -33.03
C ALA A 470 -27.11 17.94 -32.50
N SER A 471 -26.23 16.97 -32.23
CA SER A 471 -26.60 15.68 -31.62
C SER A 471 -26.76 15.74 -30.09
N PHE A 472 -26.52 16.88 -29.45
CA PHE A 472 -26.83 17.10 -28.05
C PHE A 472 -28.18 17.81 -27.95
N ASP A 473 -29.25 17.02 -27.79
CA ASP A 473 -30.56 17.54 -27.43
C ASP A 473 -30.61 17.72 -25.91
N SER A 474 -30.87 18.94 -25.47
CA SER A 474 -30.81 19.34 -24.06
C SER A 474 -32.18 19.53 -23.41
N ASP A 475 -33.26 19.13 -24.10
CA ASP A 475 -34.65 19.36 -23.68
C ASP A 475 -35.49 18.06 -23.64
N ASP A 476 -34.83 16.89 -23.67
CA ASP A 476 -35.46 15.58 -23.50
C ASP A 476 -35.30 15.08 -22.05
N ASP A 477 -35.60 15.96 -21.08
CA ASP A 477 -35.79 15.61 -19.68
C ASP A 477 -37.29 15.42 -19.41
N GLU A 478 -37.84 14.33 -19.97
CA GLU A 478 -39.19 13.82 -19.68
C GLU A 478 -39.47 13.93 -18.17
N ARG A 479 -40.24 14.95 -17.81
CA ARG A 479 -40.84 15.10 -16.48
C ARG A 479 -41.70 13.87 -16.24
N ASP A 480 -41.23 13.00 -15.36
CA ASP A 480 -42.01 11.88 -14.84
C ASP A 480 -43.20 12.38 -14.01
N ASP A 481 -44.39 12.39 -14.61
CA ASP A 481 -45.70 12.75 -14.06
C ASP A 481 -46.26 11.72 -13.03
N THR A 482 -45.39 10.88 -12.47
CA THR A 482 -45.73 9.81 -11.50
C THR A 482 -45.89 10.31 -10.04
N TYR A 483 -45.86 11.62 -9.76
CA TYR A 483 -46.09 12.16 -8.41
C TYR A 483 -47.27 13.15 -8.27
N ASP A 484 -48.33 13.01 -9.08
CA ASP A 484 -49.59 13.74 -8.88
C ASP A 484 -50.73 12.91 -8.22
N VAL A 485 -50.43 11.73 -7.67
CA VAL A 485 -51.47 10.94 -6.95
C VAL A 485 -50.92 10.32 -5.66
N ALA A 486 -50.98 11.10 -4.58
CA ALA A 486 -51.31 10.60 -3.24
C ALA A 486 -51.69 11.77 -2.32
N ASP A 487 -52.90 12.28 -2.56
CA ASP A 487 -53.83 12.61 -1.47
C ASP A 487 -53.98 11.38 -0.56
N VAL A 488 -53.55 11.52 0.69
CA VAL A 488 -54.13 10.83 1.87
C VAL A 488 -53.61 11.52 3.13
N GLY A 489 -54.39 12.50 3.59
CA GLY A 489 -54.24 13.14 4.89
C GLY A 489 -54.57 12.22 6.07
N GLY A 490 -54.27 12.70 7.28
CA GLY A 490 -54.73 12.05 8.51
C GLY A 490 -54.07 12.49 9.81
N THR A 491 -54.15 13.79 10.13
CA THR A 491 -54.43 14.38 11.46
C THR A 491 -53.92 13.70 12.75
N VAL A 492 -53.13 14.44 13.54
CA VAL A 492 -53.50 14.84 14.92
C VAL A 492 -52.83 16.18 15.30
N ASP A 493 -53.67 17.12 15.74
CA ASP A 493 -53.42 18.44 16.36
C ASP A 493 -52.48 18.41 17.58
N ALA A 494 -51.95 19.50 18.14
CA ALA A 494 -51.65 20.90 17.76
C ALA A 494 -51.08 21.53 19.04
N THR A 495 -49.91 22.17 18.99
CA THR A 495 -49.55 23.34 19.83
C THR A 495 -48.28 23.99 19.28
N THR A 496 -48.48 25.10 18.56
CA THR A 496 -47.72 26.36 18.61
C THR A 496 -46.20 26.33 18.85
N THR A 497 -45.42 26.81 17.88
CA THR A 497 -44.54 27.99 18.04
C THR A 497 -44.04 28.52 16.69
N ASP A 498 -43.98 29.84 16.62
CA ASP A 498 -43.99 30.70 15.44
C ASP A 498 -42.56 31.15 15.08
N THR A 499 -41.76 30.30 14.43
CA THR A 499 -40.33 30.62 14.13
C THR A 499 -39.85 30.41 12.69
N ASP A 500 -40.66 29.86 11.78
CA ASP A 500 -40.18 29.50 10.43
C ASP A 500 -40.51 30.52 9.32
N ALA A 501 -41.30 31.55 9.59
CA ALA A 501 -41.62 32.58 8.59
C ALA A 501 -40.45 33.56 8.34
N ASP A 502 -39.59 33.77 9.35
CA ASP A 502 -38.55 34.82 9.32
C ASP A 502 -37.24 34.36 8.64
N ALA A 503 -37.01 33.04 8.57
CA ALA A 503 -35.84 32.45 7.93
C ALA A 503 -35.96 32.39 6.40
N LYS A 504 -37.17 32.15 5.90
CA LYS A 504 -37.44 32.04 4.45
C LYS A 504 -37.39 33.41 3.75
N HIS A 505 -37.91 34.45 4.40
CA HIS A 505 -37.84 35.83 3.88
C HIS A 505 -36.40 36.37 3.78
N LYS A 506 -35.52 36.01 4.73
CA LYS A 506 -34.10 36.43 4.69
C LYS A 506 -33.29 35.72 3.61
N ALA A 507 -33.62 34.47 3.30
CA ALA A 507 -32.98 33.72 2.22
C ALA A 507 -33.35 34.32 0.85
N ASP A 508 -34.63 34.63 0.64
CA ASP A 508 -35.12 35.23 -0.61
C ASP A 508 -34.56 36.65 -0.82
N GLU A 509 -34.40 37.43 0.25
CA GLU A 509 -33.79 38.76 0.18
C GLU A 509 -32.29 38.70 -0.15
N LEU A 510 -31.56 37.74 0.43
CA LEU A 510 -30.15 37.50 0.11
C LEU A 510 -29.96 37.09 -1.36
N ASP A 511 -30.78 36.19 -1.88
CA ASP A 511 -30.71 35.76 -3.28
C ASP A 511 -31.06 36.90 -4.25
N LEU A 512 -32.02 37.76 -3.91
CA LEU A 512 -32.35 38.93 -4.72
C LEU A 512 -31.21 39.96 -4.75
N THR A 513 -30.46 40.12 -3.65
CA THR A 513 -29.28 41.00 -3.59
C THR A 513 -28.09 40.42 -4.37
N LEU A 514 -27.83 39.12 -4.28
CA LEU A 514 -26.84 38.41 -5.10
C LEU A 514 -27.17 38.49 -6.59
N PHE A 515 -28.44 38.36 -6.97
CA PHE A 515 -28.87 38.48 -8.36
C PHE A 515 -28.70 39.92 -8.91
N ARG A 516 -29.01 40.95 -8.10
CA ARG A 516 -28.81 42.36 -8.48
C ARG A 516 -27.33 42.70 -8.64
N THR A 517 -26.47 42.22 -7.76
CA THR A 517 -25.01 42.45 -7.85
C THR A 517 -24.40 41.74 -9.05
N TYR A 518 -24.86 40.52 -9.38
CA TYR A 518 -24.47 39.82 -10.60
C TYR A 518 -24.87 40.60 -11.88
N LYS A 519 -26.10 41.12 -11.95
CA LYS A 519 -26.56 41.94 -13.10
C LYS A 519 -25.76 43.24 -13.26
N LEU A 520 -25.41 43.89 -12.15
CA LEU A 520 -24.57 45.10 -12.16
C LEU A 520 -23.14 44.78 -12.63
N ARG A 521 -22.56 43.66 -12.18
CA ARG A 521 -21.23 43.21 -12.60
C ARG A 521 -21.17 42.84 -14.08
N ARG A 522 -22.24 42.25 -14.62
CA ARG A 522 -22.35 41.88 -16.05
C ARG A 522 -22.49 43.11 -16.96
N ARG A 523 -23.11 44.21 -16.49
CA ARG A 523 -23.17 45.48 -17.24
C ARG A 523 -21.84 46.24 -17.23
N CYS A 524 -21.01 46.08 -16.20
CA CYS A 524 -19.72 46.75 -16.11
C CYS A 524 -18.64 46.11 -17.02
N LEU A 525 -18.83 44.86 -17.45
CA LEU A 525 -17.89 44.10 -18.28
C LEU A 525 -18.16 44.18 -19.80
N LEU A 526 -19.23 44.83 -20.24
CA LEU A 526 -19.56 45.02 -21.66
C LEU A 526 -19.55 46.49 -22.12
N GLY A 527 -18.98 47.40 -21.33
CA GLY A 527 -19.06 48.85 -21.55
C GLY A 527 -17.73 49.61 -21.49
N THR A 528 -16.67 49.12 -22.14
CA THR A 528 -15.44 49.90 -22.35
C THR A 528 -14.88 49.69 -23.76
N ARG A 529 -15.54 50.26 -24.76
CA ARG A 529 -14.85 50.70 -25.99
C ARG A 529 -14.27 52.08 -25.73
N LEU A 530 -12.98 52.14 -25.40
CA LEU A 530 -12.18 53.36 -25.48
C LEU A 530 -11.74 53.56 -26.95
N PRO A 531 -11.83 54.78 -27.51
CA PRO A 531 -11.38 55.07 -28.86
C PRO A 531 -9.86 55.21 -28.92
N VAL A 532 -9.24 54.56 -29.91
CA VAL A 532 -7.82 54.66 -30.25
C VAL A 532 -7.56 56.00 -30.94
N GLY A 533 -6.82 56.88 -30.28
CA GLY A 533 -6.25 58.08 -30.89
C GLY A 533 -5.04 57.71 -31.76
N ARG A 534 -5.15 57.94 -33.07
CA ARG A 534 -4.03 57.93 -34.02
C ARG A 534 -3.38 59.31 -34.03
N SER A 535 -2.11 59.35 -33.64
CA SER A 535 -1.18 60.42 -33.96
C SER A 535 -0.53 60.13 -35.31
N HIS A 536 -0.60 61.07 -36.26
CA HIS A 536 0.41 61.31 -37.28
C HIS A 536 0.37 62.78 -37.72
N GLU A 537 1.40 63.51 -37.29
CA GLU A 537 2.32 64.37 -38.06
C GLU A 537 1.85 65.44 -39.09
N LEU A 538 2.63 66.53 -39.07
CA LEU A 538 2.90 67.59 -40.06
C LEU A 538 2.03 68.86 -40.00
N ARG A 539 2.51 69.90 -39.30
CA ARG A 539 3.40 70.95 -39.86
C ARG A 539 3.95 71.87 -38.78
#